data_AF-A0A3C0PI45-F1
#
_entry.id   AF-A0A3C0PI45-F1
#
_cell.length_a   1.000
_cell.length_b   1.000
_cell.length_c   1.000
_cell.angle_alpha   90.00
_cell.angle_beta   90.00
_cell.angle_gamma   90.00
#
_symmetry.space_group_name_H-M   'P 1'
#
loop_
_entity.id
_entity.type
_entity.pdbx_description
1 polymer ?
#
loop_
_entity_poly.entity_id
_entity_poly.type
_entity_poly.pdbx_seq_one_letter_code
_entity_poly.pdbx_strand_id
1 'polypeptide(L)'
;MDYLNSVLIIGSGAREHAIVKALLRCDRPLCMFAYPGNPGMENDGCTIITSPINDWTDLAEWALLNEIDLTVVGPEIPLVDGIVDIFKKRNLKIFGPSPKASQLEGSKIFAKKIMEKYGIPTASFKTFSNIEAARLYVKQ
;
A
#
# COMPACT_ATOMS: atom_id res chain seq x y z
N MET A 1 -25.42 -5.62 5.37
CA MET A 1 -23.98 -5.30 5.24
C MET A 1 -23.39 -5.49 6.61
N ASP A 2 -22.44 -6.40 6.75
CA ASP A 2 -21.66 -6.51 7.97
C ASP A 2 -20.82 -5.24 8.11
N TYR A 3 -20.91 -4.59 9.26
CA TYR A 3 -20.18 -3.37 9.53
C TYR A 3 -18.75 -3.70 9.95
N LEU A 4 -17.80 -2.84 9.61
CA LEU A 4 -16.40 -2.98 10.02
C LEU A 4 -16.27 -2.59 11.50
N ASN A 5 -15.66 -3.46 12.30
CA ASN A 5 -15.33 -3.26 13.70
C ASN A 5 -13.82 -3.11 13.92
N SER A 6 -12.98 -3.66 13.05
CA SER A 6 -11.52 -3.59 13.15
C SER A 6 -10.83 -3.24 11.82
N VAL A 7 -9.85 -2.34 11.86
CA VAL A 7 -9.06 -1.96 10.68
C VAL A 7 -7.57 -1.98 10.98
N LEU A 8 -6.80 -2.68 10.13
CA LEU A 8 -5.35 -2.68 10.15
C LEU A 8 -4.80 -1.73 9.09
N ILE A 9 -3.95 -0.79 9.49
CA ILE A 9 -3.21 0.11 8.60
C ILE A 9 -1.78 -0.37 8.44
N ILE A 10 -1.33 -0.56 7.20
CA ILE A 10 0.07 -0.87 6.90
C ILE A 10 0.81 0.42 6.59
N GLY A 11 1.90 0.67 7.33
CA GLY A 11 2.80 1.81 7.19
C GLY A 11 2.93 2.63 8.48
N SER A 12 3.84 3.60 8.45
CA SER A 12 4.24 4.42 9.61
C SER A 12 4.33 5.92 9.29
N GLY A 13 3.98 6.33 8.07
CA GLY A 13 4.10 7.71 7.62
C GLY A 13 2.91 8.59 8.00
N ALA A 14 3.01 9.86 7.59
CA ALA A 14 1.95 10.84 7.79
C ALA A 14 0.67 10.53 6.97
N ARG A 15 0.81 9.90 5.80
CA ARG A 15 -0.34 9.44 4.98
C ARG A 15 -1.18 8.44 5.76
N GLU A 16 -0.53 7.44 6.35
CA GLU A 16 -1.22 6.42 7.12
C GLU A 16 -1.85 7.02 8.39
N HIS A 17 -1.18 7.97 9.04
CA HIS A 17 -1.74 8.66 10.21
C HIS A 17 -2.97 9.48 9.84
N ALA A 18 -2.96 10.15 8.68
CA ALA A 18 -4.13 10.86 8.18
C ALA A 18 -5.31 9.91 7.87
N ILE A 19 -5.04 8.70 7.37
CA ILE A 19 -6.06 7.66 7.16
C ILE A 19 -6.66 7.22 8.51
N VAL A 20 -5.82 6.95 9.52
CA VAL A 20 -6.28 6.63 10.89
C VAL A 20 -7.21 7.73 11.41
N LYS A 21 -6.77 8.99 11.33
CA LYS A 21 -7.58 10.15 11.75
C LYS A 21 -8.90 10.28 11.00
N ALA A 22 -8.94 9.94 9.72
CA ALA A 22 -10.17 9.99 8.93
C ALA A 22 -11.14 8.88 9.36
N LEU A 23 -10.64 7.67 9.59
CA LEU A 23 -11.45 6.52 10.01
C LEU A 23 -12.01 6.68 11.44
N LEU A 24 -11.23 7.27 12.35
CA LEU A 24 -11.66 7.56 13.72
C LEU A 24 -12.77 8.61 13.83
N ARG A 25 -13.10 9.34 12.75
CA ARG A 25 -14.25 10.26 12.70
C ARG A 25 -15.59 9.55 12.45
N CYS A 26 -15.58 8.24 12.22
CA CYS A 26 -16.80 7.47 12.07
C CYS A 26 -17.61 7.53 13.37
N ASP A 27 -18.93 7.72 13.28
CA ASP A 27 -19.84 7.75 14.44
C ASP A 27 -19.92 6.41 15.19
N ARG A 28 -19.26 5.38 14.69
CA ARG A 28 -19.25 4.03 15.28
C ARG A 28 -17.86 3.68 15.77
N PRO A 29 -17.77 2.96 16.91
CA PRO A 29 -16.48 2.53 17.44
C PRO A 29 -15.78 1.62 16.44
N LEU A 30 -14.50 1.92 16.18
CA LEU A 30 -13.65 1.18 15.26
C LEU A 30 -12.32 0.89 15.96
N CYS A 31 -11.96 -0.38 16.09
CA CYS A 31 -10.66 -0.79 16.62
C CYS A 31 -9.60 -0.58 15.54
N MET A 32 -8.71 0.38 15.77
CA MET A 32 -7.64 0.71 14.83
C MET A 32 -6.35 0.00 15.23
N PHE A 33 -5.72 -0.67 14.27
CA PHE A 33 -4.40 -1.29 14.39
C PHE A 33 -3.45 -0.71 13.35
N ALA A 34 -2.16 -0.66 13.65
CA ALA A 34 -1.15 -0.28 12.67
C ALA A 34 0.12 -1.14 12.78
N TYR A 35 0.74 -1.41 11.62
CA TYR A 35 2.07 -2.02 11.54
C TYR A 35 2.93 -1.37 10.43
N PRO A 36 4.15 -0.90 10.72
CA PRO A 36 4.72 -0.73 12.06
C PRO A 36 4.13 0.48 12.81
N GLY A 37 3.34 1.35 12.15
CA GLY A 37 2.72 2.51 12.77
C GLY A 37 3.70 3.57 13.30
N ASN A 38 3.19 4.57 14.03
CA ASN A 38 4.00 5.61 14.66
C ASN A 38 3.37 6.13 15.97
N PRO A 39 4.13 6.86 16.83
CA PRO A 39 3.61 7.35 18.11
C PRO A 39 2.41 8.31 17.98
N GLY A 40 2.29 9.02 16.86
CA GLY A 40 1.15 9.90 16.60
C GLY A 40 -0.16 9.12 16.45
N MET A 41 -0.10 7.96 15.78
CA MET A 41 -1.25 7.06 15.65
C MET A 41 -1.64 6.47 17.01
N GLU A 42 -0.65 6.08 17.82
CA GLU A 42 -0.87 5.55 19.17
C GLU A 42 -1.56 6.58 20.07
N ASN A 43 -1.10 7.83 20.04
CA ASN A 43 -1.73 8.93 20.78
C ASN A 43 -3.18 9.20 20.37
N ASP A 44 -3.56 8.86 19.13
CA ASP A 44 -4.94 8.98 18.64
C ASP A 44 -5.78 7.70 18.91
N GLY A 45 -5.24 6.71 19.63
CA GLY A 45 -5.95 5.50 20.04
C GLY A 45 -5.79 4.30 19.09
N CYS A 46 -4.83 4.34 18.15
CA CYS A 46 -4.49 3.19 17.32
C CYS A 46 -3.53 2.24 18.04
N THR A 47 -3.84 0.94 18.08
CA THR A 47 -2.93 -0.06 18.66
C THR A 47 -1.81 -0.40 17.69
N ILE A 48 -0.57 -0.19 18.12
CA ILE A 48 0.61 -0.53 17.34
C ILE A 48 0.96 -2.00 17.56
N ILE A 49 1.09 -2.76 16.48
CA ILE A 49 1.44 -4.18 16.55
C ILE A 49 2.92 -4.32 16.94
N THR A 50 3.16 -4.96 18.08
CA THR A 50 4.51 -5.23 18.62
C THR A 50 4.98 -6.66 18.42
N SER A 51 4.10 -7.55 17.94
CA SER A 51 4.46 -8.94 17.62
C SER A 51 5.58 -8.99 16.57
N PRO A 52 6.50 -9.96 16.65
CA PRO A 52 7.50 -10.16 15.62
C PRO A 52 6.82 -10.62 14.33
N ILE A 53 6.90 -9.79 13.30
CA ILE A 53 6.39 -10.06 11.95
C ILE A 53 7.62 -10.17 11.05
N ASN A 54 7.93 -11.37 10.56
CA ASN A 54 9.11 -11.58 9.72
C ASN A 54 8.81 -11.31 8.24
N ASP A 55 7.57 -11.54 7.82
CA ASP A 55 7.09 -11.31 6.46
C ASP A 55 5.58 -11.01 6.40
N TRP A 56 5.06 -10.83 5.19
CA TRP A 56 3.64 -10.56 4.96
C TRP A 56 2.72 -11.76 5.25
N THR A 57 3.25 -12.98 5.28
CA THR A 57 2.52 -14.19 5.67
C THR A 57 2.26 -14.17 7.17
N ASP A 58 3.28 -13.86 7.98
CA ASP A 58 3.14 -13.70 9.44
C ASP A 58 2.11 -12.62 9.78
N LEU A 59 2.14 -11.50 9.04
CA LEU A 59 1.17 -10.42 9.25
C LEU A 59 -0.26 -10.82 8.87
N ALA A 60 -0.41 -11.62 7.81
CA ALA A 60 -1.71 -12.12 7.41
C ALA A 60 -2.25 -13.14 8.43
N GLU A 61 -1.39 -13.98 8.99
CA GLU A 61 -1.75 -14.90 10.09
C GLU A 61 -2.19 -14.11 11.33
N TRP A 62 -1.42 -13.08 11.71
CA TRP A 62 -1.78 -12.19 12.80
C TRP A 62 -3.15 -11.53 12.56
N ALA A 63 -3.40 -11.02 11.35
CA ALA A 63 -4.67 -10.38 11.01
C ALA A 63 -5.85 -11.36 11.04
N LEU A 64 -5.63 -12.62 10.65
CA LEU A 64 -6.63 -13.68 10.74
C LEU A 64 -6.97 -14.01 12.20
N LEU A 65 -5.96 -14.22 13.05
CA LEU A 65 -6.14 -14.57 14.46
C LEU A 65 -6.77 -13.44 15.29
N ASN A 66 -6.55 -12.18 14.90
CA ASN A 66 -7.13 -11.00 15.56
C ASN A 66 -8.43 -10.53 14.90
N GLU A 67 -9.01 -11.32 13.99
CA GLU A 67 -10.30 -11.04 13.35
C GLU A 67 -10.36 -9.63 12.72
N ILE A 68 -9.32 -9.28 11.97
CA ILE A 68 -9.26 -7.98 11.27
C ILE A 68 -10.28 -7.95 10.12
N ASP A 69 -11.23 -7.01 10.18
CA ASP A 69 -12.27 -6.89 9.16
C ASP A 69 -11.77 -6.28 7.86
N LEU A 70 -10.80 -5.36 7.92
CA LEU A 70 -10.21 -4.72 6.75
C LEU A 70 -8.76 -4.33 7.00
N THR A 71 -7.89 -4.65 6.05
CA THR A 71 -6.53 -4.10 5.98
C THR A 71 -6.44 -3.02 4.92
N VAL A 72 -5.80 -1.88 5.22
CA VAL A 72 -5.53 -0.80 4.26
C VAL A 72 -4.01 -0.66 4.12
N VAL A 73 -3.51 -0.74 2.89
CA VAL A 73 -2.08 -0.63 2.61
C VAL A 73 -1.73 0.78 2.18
N GLY A 74 -0.95 1.47 3.00
CA GLY A 74 -0.45 2.81 2.70
C GLY A 74 0.72 2.81 1.72
N PRO A 75 1.88 2.21 2.08
CA PRO A 75 3.10 2.26 1.27
C PRO A 75 3.03 1.36 0.04
N GLU A 76 3.80 1.76 -0.97
CA GLU A 76 3.88 1.12 -2.28
C GLU A 76 4.67 -0.19 -2.25
N ILE A 77 5.71 -0.29 -1.42
CA ILE A 77 6.59 -1.47 -1.38
C ILE A 77 5.81 -2.76 -1.05
N PRO A 78 4.98 -2.82 0.01
CA PRO A 78 4.20 -4.03 0.30
C PRO A 78 3.25 -4.43 -0.83
N LEU A 79 2.70 -3.44 -1.55
CA LEU A 79 1.81 -3.66 -2.69
C LEU A 79 2.54 -4.31 -3.86
N VAL A 80 3.79 -3.90 -4.12
CA VAL A 80 4.66 -4.52 -5.13
C VAL A 80 5.09 -5.92 -4.69
N ASP A 81 5.35 -6.12 -3.41
CA ASP A 81 5.85 -7.38 -2.83
C ASP A 81 4.81 -8.49 -2.70
N GLY A 82 3.54 -8.24 -2.99
CA GLY A 82 2.54 -9.30 -2.98
C GLY A 82 1.56 -9.31 -1.81
N ILE A 83 1.59 -8.33 -0.90
CA ILE A 83 0.77 -8.37 0.32
C ILE A 83 -0.72 -8.62 0.02
N VAL A 84 -1.25 -7.99 -1.03
CA VAL A 84 -2.66 -8.12 -1.42
C VAL A 84 -3.02 -9.55 -1.81
N ASP A 85 -2.15 -10.24 -2.53
CA ASP A 85 -2.40 -11.62 -2.95
C ASP A 85 -2.28 -12.58 -1.75
N ILE A 86 -1.36 -12.31 -0.83
CA ILE A 86 -1.15 -13.09 0.40
C ILE A 86 -2.38 -13.01 1.32
N PHE A 87 -2.96 -11.82 1.50
CA PHE A 87 -4.17 -11.60 2.29
C PHE A 87 -5.39 -12.24 1.62
N LYS A 88 -5.57 -12.04 0.31
CA LYS A 88 -6.71 -12.61 -0.43
C LYS A 88 -6.71 -14.14 -0.43
N LYS A 89 -5.54 -14.78 -0.52
CA LYS A 89 -5.42 -16.25 -0.40
C LYS A 89 -5.95 -16.80 0.93
N ARG A 90 -6.01 -15.97 1.97
CA ARG A 90 -6.54 -16.30 3.30
C ARG A 90 -7.95 -15.77 3.55
N ASN A 91 -8.64 -15.31 2.50
CA ASN A 91 -9.96 -14.66 2.59
C ASN A 91 -10.00 -13.39 3.47
N LEU A 92 -8.85 -12.73 3.68
CA LEU A 92 -8.79 -11.47 4.39
C LEU A 92 -9.11 -10.31 3.45
N LYS A 93 -9.98 -9.40 3.89
CA LYS A 93 -10.30 -8.18 3.13
C LYS A 93 -9.13 -7.22 3.21
N ILE A 94 -8.66 -6.77 2.05
CA ILE A 94 -7.52 -5.85 1.94
C ILE A 94 -7.78 -4.82 0.84
N PHE A 95 -7.53 -3.55 1.16
CA PHE A 95 -7.62 -2.43 0.25
C PHE A 95 -6.21 -2.08 -0.25
N GLY A 96 -5.98 -2.37 -1.53
CA GLY A 96 -4.74 -2.12 -2.25
C GLY A 96 -4.78 -2.77 -3.64
N PRO A 97 -4.04 -2.24 -4.62
CA PRO A 97 -3.91 -2.87 -5.94
C PRO A 97 -3.22 -4.25 -5.85
N SER A 98 -3.52 -5.13 -6.80
CA SER A 98 -2.75 -6.37 -6.96
C SER A 98 -1.31 -6.04 -7.37
N PRO A 99 -0.33 -6.94 -7.14
CA PRO A 99 1.08 -6.67 -7.45
C PRO A 99 1.30 -6.28 -8.91
N LYS A 100 0.55 -6.91 -9.83
CA LYS A 100 0.57 -6.58 -11.25
C LYS A 100 0.05 -5.15 -11.53
N ALA A 101 -0.99 -4.72 -10.82
CA ALA A 101 -1.50 -3.35 -10.94
C ALA A 101 -0.57 -2.32 -10.26
N SER A 102 0.07 -2.69 -9.15
CA SER A 102 1.04 -1.87 -8.42
C SER A 102 2.25 -1.46 -9.28
N GLN A 103 2.56 -2.21 -10.35
CA GLN A 103 3.61 -1.83 -11.32
C GLN A 103 3.36 -0.49 -11.99
N LEU A 104 2.10 -0.03 -12.05
CA LEU A 104 1.77 1.30 -12.59
C LEU A 104 2.42 2.42 -11.78
N GLU A 105 2.64 2.22 -10.48
CA GLU A 105 3.35 3.16 -9.60
C GLU A 105 4.82 2.73 -9.42
N GLY A 106 5.07 1.44 -9.20
CA GLY A 106 6.42 0.91 -8.92
C GLY A 106 7.39 0.92 -10.09
N SER A 107 6.94 1.03 -11.35
CA SER A 107 7.80 1.04 -12.52
C SER A 107 7.44 2.17 -13.50
N LYS A 108 8.27 3.21 -13.52
CA LYS A 108 8.13 4.34 -14.46
C LYS A 108 8.12 3.88 -15.92
N ILE A 109 8.91 2.86 -16.26
CA ILE A 109 8.96 2.30 -17.62
C ILE A 109 7.63 1.62 -17.95
N PHE A 110 7.11 0.80 -17.04
CA PHE A 110 5.82 0.13 -17.24
C PHE A 110 4.69 1.15 -17.39
N ALA A 111 4.63 2.14 -16.50
CA ALA A 111 3.64 3.21 -16.53
C ALA A 111 3.66 3.97 -17.85
N LYS A 112 4.85 4.38 -18.31
CA LYS A 112 5.02 5.09 -19.58
C LYS A 112 4.62 4.26 -20.80
N LYS A 113 4.94 2.96 -20.82
CA LYS A 113 4.49 2.05 -21.89
C LYS A 113 2.97 1.88 -21.92
N ILE A 114 2.31 1.82 -20.76
CA ILE A 114 0.84 1.77 -20.67
C ILE A 114 0.23 3.08 -21.19
N MET A 115 0.78 4.22 -20.78
CA MET A 115 0.30 5.54 -21.23
C MET A 115 0.45 5.70 -22.75
N GLU A 116 1.58 5.31 -23.33
CA GLU A 116 1.80 5.32 -24.78
C GLU A 116 0.83 4.38 -25.50
N LYS A 117 0.69 3.13 -25.02
CA LYS A 117 -0.20 2.11 -25.61
C LYS A 117 -1.66 2.57 -25.71
N TYR A 118 -2.15 3.30 -24.72
CA TYR A 118 -3.56 3.73 -24.63
C TYR A 118 -3.77 5.22 -24.91
N GLY A 119 -2.75 5.94 -25.39
CA GLY A 119 -2.88 7.36 -25.73
C GLY A 119 -3.16 8.28 -24.54
N ILE A 120 -2.70 7.93 -23.34
CA ILE A 120 -2.86 8.76 -22.13
C ILE A 120 -1.81 9.89 -22.16
N PRO A 121 -2.21 11.17 -22.11
CA PRO A 121 -1.28 12.29 -22.17
C PRO A 121 -0.26 12.26 -21.02
N THR A 122 1.03 12.30 -21.36
CA THR A 122 2.14 12.36 -20.41
C THR A 122 3.38 12.93 -21.09
N ALA A 123 4.38 13.38 -20.31
CA ALA A 123 5.64 13.84 -20.87
C ALA A 123 6.32 12.75 -21.72
N SER A 124 6.91 13.13 -22.86
CA SER A 124 7.70 12.22 -23.69
C SER A 124 8.81 11.56 -22.87
N PHE A 125 9.11 10.29 -23.15
CA PHE A 125 10.14 9.54 -22.43
C PHE A 125 10.92 8.64 -23.40
N LYS A 126 12.16 8.34 -23.03
CA LYS A 126 12.98 7.34 -23.70
C LYS A 126 13.92 6.71 -22.68
N THR A 127 14.11 5.40 -22.77
CA THR A 127 15.03 4.64 -21.90
C THR A 127 16.34 4.40 -22.62
N PHE A 128 17.45 4.55 -21.91
CA PHE A 128 18.79 4.32 -22.45
C PHE A 128 19.56 3.38 -21.54
N SER A 129 20.29 2.44 -22.13
CA SER A 129 21.27 1.58 -21.44
C SER A 129 22.71 2.03 -21.67
N ASN A 130 22.93 3.06 -22.50
CA ASN A 130 24.24 3.62 -22.78
C ASN A 130 24.21 5.16 -22.68
N ILE A 131 25.31 5.73 -22.16
CA ILE A 131 25.40 7.17 -21.87
C ILE A 131 25.44 8.03 -23.14
N GLU A 132 26.01 7.52 -24.23
CA GLU A 132 26.15 8.28 -25.49
C GLU A 132 24.79 8.52 -26.16
N ALA A 133 23.94 7.50 -26.22
CA ALA A 133 22.58 7.62 -26.74
C ALA A 133 21.72 8.56 -25.89
N ALA A 134 21.90 8.54 -24.56
CA ALA A 134 21.25 9.50 -23.68
C ALA A 134 21.72 10.94 -23.95
N ARG A 135 23.02 11.16 -24.15
CA ARG A 135 23.60 12.47 -24.51
C ARG A 135 23.08 12.99 -25.85
N LEU A 136 22.98 12.12 -26.87
CA LEU A 136 22.43 12.53 -28.16
C LEU A 136 20.98 12.96 -28.06
N TYR A 137 20.16 12.24 -27.29
CA TYR A 137 18.74 12.54 -27.16
C TYR A 137 18.46 13.90 -26.48
N VAL A 138 19.26 14.28 -25.48
CA VAL A 138 19.07 15.56 -24.76
C VAL A 138 19.54 16.77 -25.58
N LYS A 139 20.40 16.58 -26.59
CA LYS A 139 20.89 17.65 -27.47
C LYS A 139 19.99 17.95 -28.67
N GLN A 140 18.91 17.18 -28.86
CA GLN A 140 17.88 17.42 -29.88
C GLN A 140 16.88 18.47 -29.40
#